data_AF-A0A3E0GZZ6-F1
#
_entry.id   AF-A0A3E0GZZ6-F1
#
_cell.length_a   1.000
_cell.length_b   1.000
_cell.length_c   1.000
_cell.angle_alpha   90.00
_cell.angle_beta   90.00
_cell.angle_gamma   90.00
#
_symmetry.space_group_name_H-M   'P 1'
#
loop_
_entity.id
_entity.type
_entity.pdbx_description
1 polymer ?
#
loop_
_entity_poly.entity_id
_entity_poly.type
_entity_poly.pdbx_seq_one_letter_code
_entity_poly.pdbx_strand_id
1 'polypeptide(L)'
;MQGTIFVAAPPGTTWPLTLDGVERQLRQQFPDVMIFRRHAAVSDTDYLDFQVTVDGLARVSSYFDDGKLILNDGSSADWADTIVWFLGLLPAGTPAVAMIEDNPDEIVPIPAGATGHVVEALLDGLAGE
;
A
#
# COMPACT_ATOMS: atom_id res chain seq x y z
N MET A 1 -2.25 3.12 -18.01
CA MET A 1 -2.60 2.34 -16.80
C MET A 1 -1.29 1.74 -16.34
N GLN A 2 -0.87 2.11 -15.14
CA GLN A 2 0.28 1.52 -14.47
C GLN A 2 -0.19 0.19 -13.86
N GLY A 3 0.69 -0.82 -13.81
CA GLY A 3 0.44 -2.10 -13.16
C GLY A 3 0.25 -1.96 -11.64
N THR A 4 0.07 -3.09 -10.98
CA THR A 4 -0.15 -3.15 -9.52
C THR A 4 1.02 -2.52 -8.76
N ILE A 5 0.75 -1.66 -7.76
CA ILE A 5 1.78 -1.11 -6.87
C ILE A 5 1.84 -1.95 -5.60
N PHE A 6 3.05 -2.35 -5.24
CA PHE A 6 3.35 -3.10 -4.02
C PHE A 6 4.15 -2.21 -3.07
N VAL A 7 3.66 -2.04 -1.85
CA VAL A 7 4.38 -1.37 -0.76
C VAL A 7 4.57 -2.38 0.37
N ALA A 8 5.79 -2.57 0.84
CA ALA A 8 6.08 -3.63 1.80
C ALA A 8 7.15 -3.25 2.83
N ALA A 9 7.17 -3.99 3.93
CA ALA A 9 8.33 -4.07 4.80
C ALA A 9 9.53 -4.64 4.02
N PRO A 10 10.76 -4.13 4.22
CA PRO A 10 11.96 -4.69 3.61
C PRO A 10 12.12 -6.19 3.91
N PRO A 11 12.82 -6.96 3.04
CA PRO A 11 13.08 -8.37 3.25
C PRO A 11 13.66 -8.67 4.64
N GLY A 12 13.08 -9.67 5.32
CA GLY A 12 13.50 -10.07 6.68
C GLY A 12 12.94 -9.19 7.81
N THR A 13 12.04 -8.25 7.51
CA THR A 13 11.35 -7.42 8.49
C THR A 13 9.83 -7.53 8.34
N THR A 14 9.09 -7.11 9.36
CA THR A 14 7.62 -7.01 9.35
C THR A 14 7.21 -5.66 9.93
N TRP A 15 6.04 -5.18 9.52
CA TRP A 15 5.45 -4.00 10.14
C TRP A 15 4.69 -4.37 11.41
N PRO A 16 4.72 -3.52 12.46
CA PRO A 16 3.97 -3.76 13.69
C PRO A 16 2.50 -3.33 13.55
N LEU A 17 1.86 -3.66 12.43
CA LEU A 17 0.47 -3.31 12.12
C LEU A 17 -0.37 -4.58 12.03
N THR A 18 -1.42 -4.66 12.85
CA THR A 18 -2.36 -5.78 12.81
C THR A 18 -3.50 -5.52 11.84
N LEU A 19 -4.12 -6.57 11.30
CA LEU A 19 -5.35 -6.46 10.51
C LEU A 19 -6.45 -5.64 11.23
N ASP A 20 -6.67 -5.90 12.53
CA ASP A 20 -7.67 -5.14 13.33
C ASP A 20 -7.33 -3.65 13.43
N GLY A 21 -6.04 -3.33 13.55
CA GLY A 21 -5.54 -1.96 13.60
C GLY A 21 -5.75 -1.24 12.27
N VAL A 22 -5.34 -1.87 11.18
CA VAL A 22 -5.47 -1.32 9.82
C VAL A 22 -6.94 -1.16 9.43
N GLU A 23 -7.79 -2.14 9.69
CA GLU A 23 -9.23 -2.06 9.41
C GLU A 23 -9.87 -0.86 10.11
N ARG A 24 -9.50 -0.58 11.36
CA ARG A 24 -9.99 0.57 12.12
C ARG A 24 -9.54 1.89 11.49
N GLN A 25 -8.27 1.98 11.08
CA GLN A 25 -7.72 3.18 10.45
C GLN A 25 -8.34 3.42 9.08
N LEU A 26 -8.54 2.37 8.27
CA LEU A 26 -9.23 2.45 6.98
C LEU A 26 -10.64 3.03 7.12
N ARG A 27 -11.43 2.56 8.09
CA ARG A 27 -12.78 3.11 8.35
C ARG A 27 -12.77 4.56 8.84
N GLN A 28 -11.70 5.01 9.48
CA GLN A 28 -11.56 6.40 9.94
C GLN A 28 -11.19 7.32 8.77
N GLN A 29 -10.28 6.87 7.91
CA GLN A 29 -9.79 7.65 6.78
C GLN A 29 -10.78 7.69 5.61
N PHE A 30 -11.45 6.57 5.34
CA PHE A 30 -12.35 6.39 4.22
C PHE A 30 -13.73 5.96 4.74
N PRO A 31 -14.66 6.90 5.01
CA PRO A 31 -15.95 6.58 5.63
C PRO A 31 -16.80 5.57 4.84
N ASP A 32 -16.65 5.55 3.52
CA ASP A 32 -17.39 4.67 2.60
C ASP A 32 -16.61 3.40 2.22
N VAL A 33 -15.52 3.09 2.93
CA VAL A 33 -14.70 1.91 2.63
C VAL A 33 -15.49 0.62 2.78
N MET A 34 -15.38 -0.25 1.78
CA MET A 34 -15.83 -1.64 1.90
C MET A 34 -14.63 -2.50 2.26
N ILE A 35 -14.72 -3.27 3.35
CA ILE A 35 -13.62 -4.12 3.84
C ILE A 35 -14.12 -5.55 3.98
N PHE A 36 -13.34 -6.49 3.48
CA PHE A 36 -13.56 -7.93 3.53
C PHE A 36 -12.35 -8.60 4.16
N ARG A 37 -12.53 -9.34 5.25
CA ARG A 37 -11.49 -10.24 5.75
C ARG A 37 -11.45 -11.50 4.90
N ARG A 38 -10.26 -11.88 4.49
CA ARG A 38 -10.00 -13.02 3.63
C ARG A 38 -8.89 -13.87 4.20
N HIS A 39 -8.84 -15.11 3.75
CA HIS A 39 -7.81 -16.07 4.07
C HIS A 39 -7.23 -16.64 2.77
N ALA A 40 -5.94 -16.44 2.55
CA ALA A 40 -5.24 -16.95 1.38
C ALA A 40 -4.75 -18.38 1.65
N ALA A 41 -5.51 -19.38 1.18
CA ALA A 41 -5.23 -20.80 1.45
C ALA A 41 -3.85 -21.29 0.97
N VAL A 42 -3.27 -20.65 -0.04
CA VAL A 42 -1.95 -21.03 -0.59
C VAL A 42 -0.80 -20.58 0.30
N SER A 43 -0.93 -19.39 0.90
CA SER A 43 0.09 -18.81 1.78
C SER A 43 -0.22 -18.98 3.27
N ASP A 44 -1.38 -19.56 3.60
CA ASP A 44 -1.90 -19.70 4.98
C ASP A 44 -1.87 -18.35 5.72
N THR A 45 -2.38 -17.30 5.08
CA THR A 45 -2.27 -15.91 5.57
C THR A 45 -3.62 -15.22 5.52
N ASP A 46 -3.99 -14.58 6.63
CA ASP A 46 -5.15 -13.70 6.68
C ASP A 46 -4.79 -12.31 6.15
N TYR A 47 -5.72 -11.69 5.45
CA TYR A 47 -5.54 -10.38 4.85
C TYR A 47 -6.86 -9.63 4.76
N LEU A 48 -6.76 -8.31 4.60
CA LEU A 48 -7.88 -7.44 4.28
C LEU A 48 -7.90 -7.22 2.78
N ASP A 49 -9.03 -7.49 2.15
CA ASP A 49 -9.40 -6.87 0.88
C ASP A 49 -10.25 -5.66 1.17
N PHE A 50 -9.97 -4.54 0.51
CA PHE A 50 -10.76 -3.34 0.69
C PHE A 50 -10.91 -2.54 -0.60
N GLN A 51 -11.99 -1.79 -0.65
CA GLN A 51 -12.28 -0.86 -1.74
C GLN A 51 -12.47 0.53 -1.15
N VAL A 52 -11.66 1.47 -1.63
CA VAL A 52 -11.71 2.90 -1.26
C VAL A 52 -12.13 3.75 -2.46
N THR A 53 -12.67 4.93 -2.19
CA THR A 53 -12.90 5.93 -3.22
C THR A 53 -11.75 6.92 -3.22
N VAL A 54 -11.03 6.99 -4.34
CA VAL A 54 -9.91 7.91 -4.56
C VAL A 54 -10.20 8.68 -5.84
N ASP A 55 -10.25 10.01 -5.75
CA ASP A 55 -10.66 10.92 -6.82
C ASP A 55 -12.00 10.56 -7.48
N GLY A 56 -12.96 10.14 -6.64
CA GLY A 56 -14.31 9.77 -7.07
C GLY A 56 -14.42 8.40 -7.74
N LEU A 57 -13.31 7.67 -7.89
CA LEU A 57 -13.28 6.32 -8.44
C LEU A 57 -13.08 5.27 -7.35
N ALA A 58 -13.83 4.18 -7.45
CA ALA A 58 -13.63 3.00 -6.62
C ALA A 58 -12.35 2.27 -7.03
N ARG A 59 -11.49 1.98 -6.06
CA ARG A 59 -10.23 1.26 -6.29
C ARG A 59 -10.02 0.17 -5.27
N VAL A 60 -9.48 -0.95 -5.73
CA VAL A 60 -9.31 -2.17 -4.93
C VAL A 60 -7.89 -2.26 -4.40
N SER A 61 -7.76 -2.71 -3.16
CA SER A 61 -6.48 -2.85 -2.48
C SER A 61 -6.52 -3.96 -1.45
N SER A 62 -5.35 -4.46 -1.07
CA SER A 62 -5.23 -5.53 -0.09
C SER A 62 -4.12 -5.24 0.91
N TYR A 63 -4.32 -5.59 2.18
CA TYR A 63 -3.31 -5.52 3.24
C TYR A 63 -3.12 -6.86 3.92
N PHE A 64 -1.87 -7.33 4.00
CA PHE A 64 -1.47 -8.57 4.66
C PHE A 64 -0.76 -8.28 5.97
N ASP A 65 -1.01 -9.10 6.99
CA ASP A 65 -0.50 -8.90 8.36
C ASP A 65 1.04 -8.97 8.46
N ASP A 66 1.71 -9.51 7.43
CA ASP A 66 3.18 -9.55 7.32
C ASP A 66 3.80 -8.22 6.84
N GLY A 67 2.97 -7.18 6.63
CA GLY A 67 3.41 -5.84 6.27
C GLY A 67 3.49 -5.63 4.76
N LYS A 68 2.50 -6.13 4.01
CA LYS A 68 2.37 -5.90 2.56
C LYS A 68 1.05 -5.19 2.25
N LEU A 69 1.15 -4.10 1.50
CA LEU A 69 0.04 -3.35 0.94
C LEU A 69 0.10 -3.47 -0.59
N ILE A 70 -1.00 -3.91 -1.18
CA ILE A 70 -1.16 -4.06 -2.63
C ILE A 70 -2.22 -3.07 -3.09
N LEU A 71 -1.88 -2.23 -4.06
CA LEU A 71 -2.74 -1.16 -4.58
C LEU A 71 -2.98 -1.41 -6.07
N ASN A 72 -4.23 -1.70 -6.42
CA ASN A 72 -4.64 -2.00 -7.79
C ASN A 72 -5.44 -0.83 -8.39
N ASP A 73 -5.68 -0.86 -9.69
CA ASP A 73 -6.63 0.04 -10.37
C ASP A 73 -6.34 1.53 -10.13
N GLY A 74 -5.06 1.93 -10.16
CA GLY A 74 -4.67 3.34 -10.11
C GLY A 74 -3.25 3.67 -10.53
N SER A 75 -3.03 4.96 -10.74
CA SER A 75 -1.74 5.55 -11.06
C SER A 75 -0.98 5.97 -9.79
N SER A 76 0.31 6.26 -9.94
CA SER A 76 1.16 6.86 -8.90
C SER A 76 0.48 8.05 -8.22
N ALA A 77 -0.11 8.96 -9.00
CA ALA A 77 -0.76 10.17 -8.50
C ALA A 77 -1.97 9.84 -7.62
N ASP A 78 -2.77 8.85 -8.02
CA ASP A 78 -3.94 8.43 -7.26
C ASP A 78 -3.54 7.85 -5.89
N TRP A 79 -2.44 7.10 -5.86
CA TRP A 79 -2.06 6.32 -4.68
C TRP A 79 -1.06 7.00 -3.74
N ALA A 80 -0.33 8.01 -4.22
CA ALA A 80 0.75 8.64 -3.46
C ALA A 80 0.33 9.12 -2.06
N ASP A 81 -0.76 9.87 -1.95
CA ASP A 81 -1.24 10.36 -0.65
C ASP A 81 -1.78 9.25 0.24
N THR A 82 -2.37 8.21 -0.35
CA THR A 82 -2.83 7.01 0.40
C THR A 82 -1.64 6.25 0.97
N ILE A 83 -0.54 6.11 0.21
CA ILE A 83 0.69 5.48 0.67
C ILE A 83 1.30 6.30 1.81
N VAL A 84 1.40 7.62 1.67
CA VAL A 84 1.93 8.50 2.73
C VAL A 84 1.11 8.39 4.00
N TRP A 85 -0.22 8.44 3.88
CA TRP A 85 -1.12 8.23 5.03
C TRP A 85 -0.89 6.87 5.68
N PHE A 86 -0.82 5.80 4.89
CA PHE A 86 -0.65 4.45 5.39
C PHE A 86 0.69 4.29 6.12
N LEU A 87 1.78 4.80 5.55
CA LEU A 87 3.10 4.79 6.19
C LEU A 87 3.13 5.64 7.46
N GLY A 88 2.27 6.66 7.57
CA GLY A 88 2.06 7.43 8.78
C GLY A 88 1.46 6.64 9.95
N LEU A 89 0.89 5.46 9.70
CA LEU A 89 0.42 4.54 10.75
C LEU A 89 1.57 3.79 11.43
N LEU A 90 2.74 3.72 10.77
CA LEU A 90 3.91 3.03 11.27
C LEU A 90 4.65 3.86 12.33
N PRO A 91 5.39 3.22 13.25
CA PRO A 91 6.35 3.93 14.09
C PRO A 91 7.33 4.76 13.24
N ALA A 92 7.73 5.92 13.77
CA ALA A 92 8.69 6.78 13.08
C ALA A 92 10.00 6.03 12.79
N GLY A 93 10.47 6.13 11.55
CA GLY A 93 11.70 5.46 11.09
C GLY A 93 11.52 3.99 10.68
N THR A 94 10.29 3.44 10.72
CA THR A 94 10.04 2.12 10.12
C THR A 94 10.29 2.17 8.61
N PRO A 95 11.17 1.31 8.07
CA PRO A 95 11.48 1.31 6.65
C PRO A 95 10.34 0.71 5.82
N ALA A 96 10.21 1.19 4.60
CA ALA A 96 9.28 0.69 3.59
C ALA A 96 9.97 0.68 2.22
N VAL A 97 9.55 -0.25 1.37
CA VAL A 97 9.97 -0.35 -0.02
C VAL A 97 8.74 -0.33 -0.93
N ALA A 98 8.94 0.13 -2.16
CA ALA A 98 7.96 0.05 -3.23
C ALA A 98 8.51 -0.77 -4.41
N MET A 99 7.60 -1.40 -5.13
CA MET A 99 7.82 -2.08 -6.39
C MET A 99 6.52 -1.93 -7.21
N ILE A 100 6.62 -1.94 -8.53
CA ILE A 100 5.44 -2.05 -9.40
C ILE A 100 5.48 -3.35 -10.19
N GLU A 101 4.32 -3.87 -10.55
CA GLU A 101 4.18 -5.10 -11.32
C GLU A 101 4.89 -5.05 -12.68
N ASP A 102 4.87 -3.88 -13.33
CA ASP A 102 5.46 -3.69 -14.66
C ASP A 102 7.00 -3.76 -14.66
N ASN A 103 7.62 -3.57 -13.49
CA ASN A 103 9.07 -3.61 -13.30
C ASN A 103 9.40 -4.35 -11.98
N PRO A 104 9.18 -5.68 -11.93
CA PRO A 104 9.22 -6.44 -10.69
C PRO A 104 10.65 -6.69 -10.15
N ASP A 105 11.66 -6.46 -10.98
CA ASP A 105 13.07 -6.59 -10.58
C ASP A 105 13.58 -5.34 -9.85
N GLU A 106 12.84 -4.23 -9.90
CA GLU A 106 13.21 -2.97 -9.28
C GLU A 106 12.43 -2.70 -7.99
N ILE A 107 13.14 -2.79 -6.87
CA ILE A 107 12.62 -2.51 -5.53
C ILE A 107 13.36 -1.29 -4.99
N VAL A 108 12.61 -0.23 -4.69
CA VAL A 108 13.18 1.04 -4.23
C VAL A 108 12.72 1.37 -2.81
N PRO A 109 13.60 1.89 -1.94
CA PRO A 109 13.22 2.34 -0.61
C PRO A 109 12.37 3.60 -0.70
N ILE A 110 11.26 3.65 0.05
CA ILE A 110 10.49 4.88 0.24
C ILE A 110 11.18 5.69 1.34
N PRO A 111 11.57 6.95 1.09
CA PRO A 111 12.19 7.79 2.11
C PRO A 111 11.28 7.97 3.34
N ALA A 112 11.86 7.88 4.53
CA ALA A 112 11.11 8.13 5.76
C ALA A 112 10.56 9.57 5.78
N GLY A 113 9.26 9.73 6.00
CA GLY A 113 8.60 11.03 5.96
C GLY A 113 8.47 11.62 4.55
N ALA A 114 8.53 10.79 3.50
CA ALA A 114 8.25 11.22 2.13
C ALA A 114 6.87 11.89 2.03
N THR A 115 6.78 12.93 1.21
CA THR A 115 5.51 13.59 0.85
C THR A 115 4.85 12.87 -0.33
N GLY A 116 3.57 13.15 -0.60
CA GLY A 116 2.85 12.56 -1.73
C GLY A 116 3.61 12.75 -3.05
N HIS A 117 4.06 13.98 -3.32
CA HIS A 117 4.86 14.29 -4.51
C HIS A 117 6.15 13.46 -4.64
N VAL A 118 6.83 13.17 -3.51
CA VAL A 118 8.05 12.34 -3.52
C VAL A 118 7.70 10.88 -3.80
N VAL A 119 6.61 10.36 -3.22
CA VAL A 119 6.14 9.00 -3.48
C VAL A 119 5.68 8.85 -4.93
N GLU A 120 4.92 9.81 -5.45
CA GLU A 120 4.48 9.86 -6.85
C GLU A 120 5.66 9.80 -7.81
N ALA A 121 6.64 10.71 -7.65
CA ALA A 121 7.83 10.74 -8.51
C ALA A 121 8.66 9.45 -8.44
N LEU A 122 8.72 8.81 -7.27
CA LEU A 122 9.39 7.53 -7.08
C LEU A 122 8.66 6.40 -7.83
N LEU A 123 7.33 6.35 -7.76
CA LEU A 123 6.53 5.34 -8.45
C LEU A 123 6.52 5.56 -9.97
N ASP A 124 6.52 6.81 -10.43
CA ASP A 124 6.66 7.15 -11.85
C ASP A 124 8.03 6.73 -12.38
N GLY A 125 9.09 6.92 -11.58
CA GLY A 125 10.43 6.43 -11.93
C GLY A 125 10.47 4.91 -12.10
N LEU A 126 9.73 4.15 -11.29
CA LEU A 126 9.62 2.70 -11.41
C LEU A 126 8.86 2.26 -12.68
N ALA A 127 7.87 3.05 -13.12
CA ALA A 127 7.06 2.77 -14.32
C ALA A 127 7.82 2.89 -15.63
N GLY A 128 9.02 3.47 -15.59
CA GLY A 128 9.82 3.76 -16.77
C GLY A 128 9.31 5.00 -17.52
N GLU A 129 10.23 5.65 -18.24
CA GLU A 129 9.91 6.68 -19.23
C GLU A 129 9.20 6.11 -20.46
#